data_AF-A0A1Y0BHE7-F1
#
_entry.id   AF-A0A1Y0BHE7-F1
#
_cell.length_a   1.000
_cell.length_b   1.000
_cell.length_c   1.000
_cell.angle_alpha   90.00
_cell.angle_beta   90.00
_cell.angle_gamma   90.00
#
_symmetry.space_group_name_H-M   'P 1'
#
loop_
_entity.id
_entity.type
_entity.pdbx_description
1 polymer ?
#
loop_
_entity_poly.entity_id
_entity_poly.type
_entity_poly.pdbx_seq_one_letter_code
_entity_poly.pdbx_strand_id
1 'polypeptide(L)'
;MLLFLGLVGAGVSVWRPLQARLATQAAAQERLVQQLDALSAWQATASDDLSALEGRSRGLAARLEQLGPERLNAWALAEAEYLLRNAQRAARLDYDPARAALALDLASATLAPVPGSGALRASLDELGAGLRSQKVPDTTVLADELAQAARALQAAPLREPGTPPRDTSAPGWRGALQHAWQQLGDVIVLQRVGSPVQPLLRPQEAQYLRQQFALKLASAEYAVRRRDTAAAQSDIGDLQAWAEAYLDTSTPAVVDALATLRRLASLDLRPALPDLSGPEEQLATLRRAMATDHTP
;
A
#
# COMPACT_ATOMS: atom_id res chain seq x y z
N MET A 1 4.59 6.30 -77.46
CA MET A 1 5.61 5.48 -76.76
C MET A 1 6.46 6.44 -75.95
N LEU A 2 6.57 6.44 -74.61
CA LEU A 2 6.18 5.49 -73.57
C LEU A 2 5.87 6.30 -72.29
N LEU A 3 4.68 6.05 -71.75
CA LEU A 3 4.27 6.35 -70.38
C LEU A 3 4.85 5.27 -69.43
N PHE A 4 4.81 5.57 -68.12
CA PHE A 4 5.01 4.68 -66.97
C PHE A 4 6.44 4.36 -66.56
N LEU A 5 6.95 5.06 -65.53
CA LEU A 5 7.83 4.51 -64.50
C LEU A 5 8.03 5.52 -63.36
N GLY A 6 7.02 5.66 -62.49
CA GLY A 6 7.08 6.56 -61.33
C GLY A 6 6.40 6.05 -60.06
N LEU A 7 5.91 4.80 -60.03
CA LEU A 7 5.01 4.33 -58.96
C LEU A 7 5.50 3.08 -58.21
N VAL A 8 6.79 2.72 -58.30
CA VAL A 8 7.34 1.56 -57.57
C VAL A 8 8.07 1.96 -56.26
N GLY A 9 8.55 3.20 -56.14
CA GLY A 9 9.29 3.67 -54.97
C GLY A 9 8.45 3.89 -53.70
N ALA A 10 7.17 4.25 -53.85
CA ALA A 10 6.28 4.53 -52.72
C ALA A 10 5.72 3.25 -52.06
N GLY A 11 5.67 2.13 -52.80
CA GLY A 11 5.19 0.85 -52.26
C GLY A 11 6.15 0.26 -51.23
N VAL A 12 7.47 0.34 -51.47
CA VAL A 12 8.48 -0.32 -50.62
C VAL A 12 8.67 0.37 -49.26
N SER A 13 8.53 1.70 -49.18
CA SER A 13 8.69 2.42 -47.91
C SER A 13 7.48 2.26 -46.98
N VAL A 14 6.29 2.04 -47.54
CA VAL A 14 5.05 1.72 -46.80
C VAL A 14 4.96 0.22 -46.47
N TRP A 15 5.59 -0.64 -47.29
CA TRP A 15 5.57 -2.10 -47.12
C TRP A 15 6.42 -2.61 -45.95
N ARG A 16 7.58 -2.01 -45.70
CA ARG A 16 8.46 -2.36 -44.56
C ARG A 16 7.79 -2.19 -43.19
N PRO A 17 7.14 -1.05 -42.86
CA PRO A 17 6.46 -0.91 -41.58
C PRO A 17 5.21 -1.80 -41.46
N LEU A 18 4.57 -2.17 -42.58
CA LEU A 18 3.45 -3.12 -42.57
C LEU A 18 3.92 -4.55 -42.25
N GLN A 19 5.02 -5.01 -42.85
CA GLN A 19 5.62 -6.30 -42.51
C GLN A 19 6.09 -6.36 -41.06
N ALA A 20 6.68 -5.28 -40.55
CA ALA A 20 7.05 -5.18 -39.13
C ALA A 20 5.82 -5.28 -38.22
N ARG A 21 4.71 -4.58 -38.55
CA ARG A 21 3.45 -4.66 -37.81
C ARG A 21 2.85 -6.06 -37.81
N LEU A 22 2.82 -6.74 -38.96
CA LEU A 22 2.33 -8.12 -39.07
C LEU A 22 3.19 -9.10 -38.28
N ALA A 23 4.52 -8.96 -38.32
CA ALA A 23 5.43 -9.77 -37.52
C ALA A 23 5.24 -9.52 -36.01
N THR A 24 5.06 -8.26 -35.58
CA THR A 24 4.77 -7.95 -34.18
C THR A 24 3.41 -8.48 -33.72
N GLN A 25 2.42 -8.49 -34.62
CA GLN A 25 1.07 -8.99 -34.32
C GLN A 25 1.04 -10.52 -34.23
N ALA A 26 1.77 -11.22 -35.11
CA ALA A 26 1.96 -12.67 -35.03
C ALA A 26 2.70 -13.07 -33.75
N ALA A 27 3.78 -12.36 -33.40
CA ALA A 27 4.50 -12.58 -32.15
C ALA A 27 3.65 -12.26 -30.91
N ALA A 28 2.73 -11.29 -30.99
CA ALA A 28 1.78 -11.00 -29.92
C ALA A 28 0.72 -12.10 -29.78
N GLN A 29 0.25 -12.69 -30.89
CA GLN A 29 -0.68 -13.83 -30.88
C GLN A 29 -0.02 -15.09 -30.31
N GLU A 30 1.22 -15.40 -30.69
CA GLU A 30 1.96 -16.52 -30.10
C GLU A 30 2.15 -16.35 -28.59
N ARG A 31 2.48 -15.13 -28.12
CA ARG A 31 2.57 -14.86 -26.68
C ARG A 31 1.23 -15.03 -25.97
N LEU A 32 0.12 -14.66 -26.61
CA LEU A 32 -1.24 -14.86 -26.06
C LEU A 32 -1.60 -16.35 -25.98
N VAL A 33 -1.26 -17.14 -27.00
CA VAL A 33 -1.45 -18.60 -26.97
C VAL A 33 -0.58 -19.25 -25.90
N GLN A 34 0.69 -18.86 -25.79
CA GLN A 34 1.59 -19.33 -24.72
C GLN A 34 1.07 -18.95 -23.33
N GLN A 35 0.48 -17.76 -23.17
CA GLN A 35 -0.16 -17.34 -21.93
C GLN A 35 -1.41 -18.17 -21.60
N LEU A 36 -2.23 -18.51 -22.60
CA LEU A 36 -3.41 -19.37 -22.43
C LEU A 36 -3.03 -20.82 -22.08
N ASP A 37 -1.99 -21.36 -22.71
CA ASP A 37 -1.45 -22.68 -22.40
C ASP A 37 -0.85 -22.72 -20.99
N ALA A 38 -0.11 -21.68 -20.59
CA ALA A 38 0.37 -21.53 -19.23
C ALA A 38 -0.77 -21.41 -18.20
N LEU A 39 -1.85 -20.68 -18.55
CA LEU A 39 -3.02 -20.54 -17.68
C LEU A 39 -3.77 -21.88 -17.51
N SER A 40 -3.94 -22.63 -18.60
CA SER A 40 -4.63 -23.93 -18.57
C SER A 40 -3.81 -24.99 -17.83
N ALA A 41 -2.49 -25.02 -18.03
CA ALA A 41 -1.59 -25.88 -17.26
C ALA A 41 -1.58 -25.52 -15.76
N TRP A 42 -1.60 -24.22 -15.44
CA TRP A 42 -1.73 -23.75 -14.06
C TRP A 42 -3.09 -24.14 -13.45
N GLN A 43 -4.18 -24.03 -14.21
CA GLN A 43 -5.51 -24.46 -13.77
C GLN A 43 -5.58 -25.97 -13.50
N ALA A 44 -4.97 -26.80 -14.35
CA ALA A 44 -4.90 -28.25 -14.14
C ALA A 44 -4.11 -28.59 -12.86
N THR A 45 -2.95 -27.95 -12.67
CA THR A 45 -2.13 -28.13 -11.47
C THR A 45 -2.87 -27.69 -10.20
N ALA A 46 -3.57 -26.55 -10.27
CA ALA A 46 -4.39 -26.05 -9.16
C ALA A 46 -5.54 -27.00 -8.82
N SER A 47 -6.17 -27.61 -9.83
CA SER A 47 -7.23 -28.61 -9.63
C SER A 47 -6.69 -29.88 -8.96
N ASP A 48 -5.52 -30.36 -9.37
CA ASP A 48 -4.87 -31.52 -8.76
C ASP A 48 -4.47 -31.23 -7.30
N ASP A 49 -3.90 -30.06 -7.03
CA ASP A 49 -3.56 -29.60 -5.68
C ASP A 49 -4.80 -29.51 -4.76
N LEU A 50 -5.92 -29.01 -5.28
CA LEU A 50 -7.19 -28.97 -4.57
C LEU A 50 -7.71 -30.38 -4.26
N SER A 51 -7.67 -31.30 -5.22
CA SER A 51 -8.07 -32.69 -4.99
C SER A 51 -7.18 -33.41 -3.96
N ALA A 52 -5.87 -33.11 -3.97
CA ALA A 52 -4.91 -33.63 -3.01
C ALA A 52 -5.08 -33.01 -1.61
N LEU A 53 -5.46 -31.72 -1.52
CA LEU A 53 -5.83 -31.06 -0.27
C LEU A 53 -7.14 -31.62 0.28
N GLU A 54 -8.15 -31.85 -0.55
CA GLU A 54 -9.40 -32.50 -0.17
C GLU A 54 -9.17 -33.94 0.31
N GLY A 55 -8.33 -34.71 -0.38
CA GLY A 55 -7.95 -36.06 0.04
C GLY A 55 -7.21 -36.07 1.39
N ARG A 56 -6.30 -35.12 1.61
CA ARG A 56 -5.61 -34.94 2.90
C ARG A 56 -6.58 -34.50 4.01
N SER A 57 -7.51 -33.60 3.69
CA SER A 57 -8.55 -33.13 4.62
C SER A 57 -9.51 -34.25 5.02
N ARG A 58 -10.01 -35.04 4.06
CA ARG A 58 -10.82 -36.24 4.34
C ARG A 58 -10.04 -37.28 5.13
N GLY A 59 -8.76 -37.46 4.84
CA GLY A 59 -7.86 -38.33 5.61
C GLY A 59 -7.65 -37.86 7.04
N LEU A 60 -7.56 -36.54 7.27
CA LEU A 60 -7.51 -35.93 8.60
C LEU A 60 -8.86 -36.07 9.31
N ALA A 61 -9.98 -35.84 8.64
CA ALA A 61 -11.33 -35.98 9.19
C ALA A 61 -11.65 -37.42 9.61
N ALA A 62 -11.34 -38.40 8.77
CA ALA A 62 -11.51 -39.83 9.09
C ALA A 62 -10.57 -40.29 10.22
N ARG A 63 -9.38 -39.68 10.34
CA ARG A 63 -8.49 -39.90 11.49
C ARG A 63 -9.02 -39.22 12.75
N LEU A 64 -9.63 -38.04 12.64
CA LEU A 64 -10.27 -37.31 13.74
C LEU A 64 -11.48 -38.07 14.30
N GLU A 65 -12.29 -38.73 13.45
CA GLU A 65 -13.39 -39.61 13.90
C GLU A 65 -12.93 -40.82 14.74
N GLN A 66 -11.67 -41.26 14.58
CA GLN A 66 -11.09 -42.36 15.36
C GLN A 66 -10.43 -41.90 16.67
N LEU A 67 -10.38 -40.58 16.92
CA LEU A 67 -9.75 -40.01 18.11
C LEU A 67 -10.81 -39.79 19.20
N GLY A 68 -10.59 -40.36 20.39
CA GLY A 68 -11.41 -40.08 21.57
C GLY A 68 -11.43 -38.58 21.93
N PRO A 69 -12.41 -38.14 22.72
CA PRO A 69 -12.67 -36.71 23.02
C PRO A 69 -11.45 -35.96 23.54
N GLU A 70 -10.55 -36.62 24.29
CA GLU A 70 -9.31 -36.02 24.78
C GLU A 70 -8.37 -35.56 23.67
N ARG A 71 -8.20 -36.37 22.62
CA ARG A 71 -7.30 -36.04 21.51
C ARG A 71 -7.91 -34.96 20.61
N LEU A 72 -9.24 -34.93 20.49
CA LEU A 72 -9.96 -33.85 19.83
C LEU A 72 -9.79 -32.52 20.58
N ASN A 73 -9.86 -32.54 21.90
CA ASN A 73 -9.61 -31.36 22.74
C ASN A 73 -8.15 -30.91 22.65
N ALA A 74 -7.19 -31.83 22.70
CA ALA A 74 -5.77 -31.51 22.55
C ALA A 74 -5.47 -30.90 21.18
N TRP A 75 -6.09 -31.42 20.10
CA TRP A 75 -6.00 -30.84 18.77
C TRP A 75 -6.60 -29.43 18.72
N ALA A 76 -7.80 -29.24 19.26
CA ALA A 76 -8.48 -27.94 19.28
C ALA A 76 -7.66 -26.88 20.05
N LEU A 77 -7.05 -27.25 21.18
CA LEU A 77 -6.15 -26.38 21.93
C LEU A 77 -4.90 -26.00 21.13
N ALA A 78 -4.32 -26.93 20.38
CA ALA A 78 -3.13 -26.67 19.56
C ALA A 78 -3.45 -25.78 18.34
N GLU A 79 -4.59 -26.03 17.69
CA GLU A 79 -5.06 -25.25 16.55
C GLU A 79 -5.44 -23.81 16.98
N ALA A 80 -6.11 -23.66 18.13
CA ALA A 80 -6.38 -22.35 18.71
C ALA A 80 -5.09 -21.56 19.01
N GLU A 81 -4.04 -22.23 19.51
CA GLU A 81 -2.73 -21.60 19.74
C GLU A 81 -2.09 -21.11 18.43
N TYR A 82 -2.18 -21.91 17.38
CA TYR A 82 -1.70 -21.54 16.05
C TYR A 82 -2.45 -20.33 15.49
N LEU A 83 -3.78 -20.33 15.59
CA LEU A 83 -4.63 -19.22 15.15
C LEU A 83 -4.37 -17.94 15.96
N LEU A 84 -4.12 -18.05 17.26
CA LEU A 84 -3.72 -16.92 18.11
C LEU A 84 -2.40 -16.29 17.67
N ARG A 85 -1.37 -17.10 17.40
CA ARG A 85 -0.10 -16.60 16.86
C ARG A 85 -0.29 -15.91 15.51
N ASN A 86 -1.15 -16.47 14.66
CA ASN A 86 -1.48 -15.84 13.38
C ASN A 86 -2.20 -14.50 13.56
N ALA A 87 -3.13 -14.40 14.51
CA ALA A 87 -3.80 -13.15 14.84
C ALA A 87 -2.81 -12.08 15.30
N GLN A 88 -1.90 -12.43 16.22
CA GLN A 88 -0.85 -11.53 16.70
C GLN A 88 0.09 -11.09 15.59
N ARG A 89 0.52 -12.03 14.73
CA ARG A 89 1.37 -11.73 13.56
C ARG A 89 0.67 -10.76 12.61
N ALA A 90 -0.59 -11.04 12.27
CA ALA A 90 -1.39 -10.19 11.41
C ALA A 90 -1.53 -8.77 12.00
N ALA A 91 -1.78 -8.65 13.30
CA ALA A 91 -1.91 -7.34 13.96
C ALA A 91 -0.57 -6.59 14.09
N ARG A 92 0.52 -7.27 14.43
CA ARG A 92 1.82 -6.63 14.76
C ARG A 92 2.72 -6.38 13.54
N LEU A 93 2.78 -7.35 12.63
CA LEU A 93 3.68 -7.32 11.48
C LEU A 93 2.98 -6.81 10.23
N ASP A 94 1.84 -7.41 9.89
CA ASP A 94 1.10 -7.07 8.67
C ASP A 94 0.20 -5.84 8.88
N TYR A 95 -0.05 -5.49 10.15
CA TYR A 95 -0.95 -4.42 10.58
C TYR A 95 -2.33 -4.53 9.92
N ASP A 96 -2.86 -5.76 9.94
CA ASP A 96 -4.13 -6.15 9.35
C ASP A 96 -5.13 -6.58 10.45
N PRO A 97 -5.94 -5.64 10.97
CA PRO A 97 -6.90 -5.94 12.04
C PRO A 97 -8.04 -6.85 11.56
N ALA A 98 -8.37 -6.83 10.26
CA ALA A 98 -9.44 -7.67 9.72
C ALA A 98 -9.01 -9.14 9.71
N ARG A 99 -7.78 -9.41 9.23
CA ARG A 99 -7.20 -10.76 9.28
C ARG A 99 -6.95 -11.23 10.71
N ALA A 100 -6.50 -10.35 11.59
CA ALA A 100 -6.34 -10.67 13.00
C ALA A 100 -7.68 -11.06 13.64
N ALA A 101 -8.74 -10.27 13.42
CA ALA A 101 -10.07 -10.56 13.95
C ALA A 101 -10.65 -11.88 13.41
N LEU A 102 -10.47 -12.17 12.11
CA LEU A 102 -10.87 -13.45 11.53
C LEU A 102 -10.15 -14.63 12.18
N ALA A 103 -8.85 -14.52 12.44
CA ALA A 103 -8.09 -15.56 13.11
C ALA A 103 -8.57 -15.78 14.57
N LEU A 104 -8.98 -14.71 15.27
CA LEU A 104 -9.58 -14.83 16.61
C LEU A 104 -10.95 -15.52 16.58
N ASP A 105 -11.81 -15.20 15.60
CA ASP A 105 -13.10 -15.88 15.43
C ASP A 105 -12.91 -17.38 15.18
N LEU A 106 -11.95 -17.73 14.31
CA LEU A 106 -11.61 -19.12 14.03
C LEU A 106 -11.08 -19.81 15.29
N ALA A 107 -10.24 -19.15 16.10
CA ALA A 107 -9.77 -19.71 17.36
C ALA A 107 -10.93 -19.93 18.35
N SER A 108 -11.84 -18.98 18.47
CA SER A 108 -13.04 -19.08 19.32
C SER A 108 -13.97 -20.21 18.89
N ALA A 109 -14.17 -20.37 17.58
CA ALA A 109 -14.94 -21.47 17.00
C ALA A 109 -14.27 -22.84 17.23
N THR A 110 -12.95 -22.94 17.02
CA THR A 110 -12.16 -24.15 17.28
C THR A 110 -12.22 -24.58 18.75
N LEU A 111 -12.32 -23.63 19.68
CA LEU A 111 -12.44 -23.90 21.12
C LEU A 111 -13.86 -24.25 21.59
N ALA A 112 -14.88 -24.10 20.74
CA ALA A 112 -16.27 -24.38 21.10
C ALA A 112 -16.52 -25.77 21.74
N PRO A 113 -15.94 -26.88 21.23
CA PRO A 113 -16.14 -28.20 21.82
C PRO A 113 -15.28 -28.45 23.08
N VAL A 114 -14.32 -27.57 23.40
CA VAL A 114 -13.40 -27.76 24.53
C VAL A 114 -14.07 -27.37 25.85
N PRO A 115 -14.19 -28.28 26.83
CA PRO A 115 -14.76 -27.96 28.14
C PRO A 115 -14.01 -26.83 28.84
N GLY A 116 -14.75 -25.90 29.48
CA GLY A 116 -14.15 -24.78 30.22
C GLY A 116 -13.59 -23.64 29.35
N SER A 117 -13.71 -23.69 28.03
CA SER A 117 -13.18 -22.66 27.12
C SER A 117 -13.99 -21.36 27.06
N GLY A 118 -15.15 -21.30 27.71
CA GLY A 118 -16.11 -20.20 27.58
C GLY A 118 -15.53 -18.81 27.89
N ALA A 119 -14.72 -18.69 28.96
CA ALA A 119 -14.08 -17.43 29.32
C ALA A 119 -13.04 -16.98 28.29
N LEU A 120 -12.22 -17.91 27.78
CA LEU A 120 -11.25 -17.64 26.73
C LEU A 120 -11.96 -17.21 25.44
N ARG A 121 -12.98 -17.94 25.00
CA ARG A 121 -13.79 -17.59 23.83
C ARG A 121 -14.38 -16.17 23.93
N ALA A 122 -14.97 -15.82 25.07
CA ALA A 122 -15.50 -14.47 25.28
C ALA A 122 -14.42 -13.39 25.14
N SER A 123 -13.21 -13.64 25.67
CA SER A 123 -12.07 -12.74 25.51
C SER A 123 -11.62 -12.61 24.04
N LEU A 124 -11.60 -13.71 23.28
CA LEU A 124 -11.28 -13.70 21.85
C LEU A 124 -12.32 -12.91 21.04
N ASP A 125 -13.59 -13.12 21.33
CA ASP A 125 -14.70 -12.46 20.64
C ASP A 125 -14.69 -10.94 20.92
N GLU A 126 -14.42 -10.53 22.16
CA GLU A 126 -14.26 -9.13 22.56
C GLU A 126 -13.07 -8.47 21.84
N LEU A 127 -11.90 -9.12 21.82
CA LEU A 127 -10.72 -8.63 21.11
C LEU A 127 -10.99 -8.53 19.59
N GLY A 128 -11.69 -9.50 19.02
CA GLY A 128 -12.10 -9.49 17.61
C GLY A 128 -13.03 -8.30 17.29
N ALA A 129 -14.01 -8.03 18.15
CA ALA A 129 -14.88 -6.86 18.02
C ALA A 129 -14.08 -5.55 18.16
N GLY A 130 -13.15 -5.49 19.10
CA GLY A 130 -12.22 -4.38 19.27
C GLY A 130 -11.44 -4.08 17.98
N LEU A 131 -10.84 -5.11 17.37
CA LEU A 131 -10.10 -4.98 16.12
C LEU A 131 -10.97 -4.49 14.96
N ARG A 132 -12.21 -4.99 14.82
CA ARG A 132 -13.14 -4.57 13.75
C ARG A 132 -13.62 -3.14 13.89
N SER A 133 -13.69 -2.62 15.12
CA SER A 133 -14.09 -1.22 15.34
C SER A 133 -13.00 -0.22 14.95
N GLN A 134 -11.74 -0.66 14.82
CA GLN A 134 -10.65 0.20 14.38
C GLN A 134 -10.71 0.49 12.89
N LYS A 135 -10.83 1.78 12.55
CA LYS A 135 -10.74 2.27 11.18
C LYS A 135 -9.28 2.45 10.79
N VAL A 136 -8.67 1.37 10.27
CA VAL A 136 -7.32 1.45 9.70
C VAL A 136 -7.41 1.97 8.27
N PRO A 137 -6.67 3.04 7.91
CA PRO A 137 -6.68 3.54 6.54
C PRO A 137 -6.09 2.53 5.55
N ASP A 138 -6.70 2.43 4.37
CA ASP A 138 -6.19 1.62 3.26
C ASP A 138 -5.07 2.37 2.53
N THR A 139 -3.84 1.93 2.77
CA THR A 139 -2.64 2.55 2.20
C THR A 139 -2.58 2.48 0.68
N THR A 140 -3.27 1.52 0.05
CA THR A 140 -3.33 1.39 -1.41
C THR A 140 -4.16 2.53 -1.98
N VAL A 141 -5.37 2.71 -1.44
CA VAL A 141 -6.27 3.81 -1.82
C VAL A 141 -5.62 5.16 -1.54
N LEU A 142 -5.02 5.34 -0.35
CA LEU A 142 -4.34 6.59 -0.01
C LEU A 142 -3.15 6.89 -0.91
N ALA A 143 -2.37 5.87 -1.31
CA ALA A 143 -1.26 6.04 -2.25
C ALA A 143 -1.76 6.44 -3.65
N ASP A 144 -2.87 5.88 -4.10
CA ASP A 144 -3.48 6.27 -5.38
C ASP A 144 -4.04 7.70 -5.35
N GLU A 145 -4.70 8.10 -4.26
CA GLU A 145 -5.16 9.47 -4.06
C GLU A 145 -3.98 10.47 -4.06
N LEU A 146 -2.90 10.12 -3.36
CA LEU A 146 -1.67 10.91 -3.31
C LEU A 146 -1.04 11.05 -4.70
N ALA A 147 -0.92 9.94 -5.44
CA ALA A 147 -0.39 9.94 -6.80
C ALA A 147 -1.23 10.80 -7.76
N GLN A 148 -2.56 10.74 -7.64
CA GLN A 148 -3.47 11.57 -8.45
C GLN A 148 -3.32 13.05 -8.13
N ALA A 149 -3.32 13.42 -6.84
CA ALA A 149 -3.12 14.80 -6.41
C ALA A 149 -1.77 15.34 -6.92
N ALA A 150 -0.71 14.54 -6.82
CA ALA A 150 0.61 14.97 -7.25
C ALA A 150 0.76 15.06 -8.77
N ARG A 151 0.10 14.20 -9.56
CA ARG A 151 0.03 14.36 -11.03
C ARG A 151 -0.65 15.68 -11.41
N ALA A 152 -1.72 16.06 -10.72
CA ALA A 152 -2.39 17.34 -10.92
C ALA A 152 -1.44 18.52 -10.63
N LEU A 153 -0.65 18.44 -9.55
CA LEU A 153 0.36 19.46 -9.22
C LEU A 153 1.50 19.53 -10.25
N GLN A 154 1.97 18.39 -10.77
CA GLN A 154 3.01 18.36 -11.81
C GLN A 154 2.55 18.90 -13.17
N ALA A 155 1.27 18.73 -13.49
CA ALA A 155 0.66 19.25 -14.72
C ALA A 155 0.31 20.74 -14.62
N ALA A 156 0.26 21.30 -13.41
CA ALA A 156 -0.14 22.67 -13.17
C ALA A 156 0.82 23.69 -13.80
N PRO A 157 0.30 24.85 -14.25
CA PRO A 157 1.13 25.96 -14.67
C PRO A 157 1.93 26.51 -13.49
N LEU A 158 3.16 26.91 -13.77
CA LEU A 158 3.96 27.69 -12.82
C LEU A 158 3.34 29.07 -12.67
N ARG A 159 3.51 29.66 -11.49
CA ARG A 159 3.02 31.00 -11.20
C ARG A 159 3.72 32.03 -12.10
N GLU A 160 2.96 32.91 -12.73
CA GLU A 160 3.52 33.97 -13.58
C GLU A 160 4.17 35.10 -12.76
N PRO A 161 5.22 35.77 -13.29
CA PRO A 161 5.88 36.87 -12.59
C PRO A 161 4.90 38.05 -12.41
N GLY A 162 4.61 38.43 -11.16
CA GLY A 162 3.81 39.62 -10.84
C GLY A 162 2.64 39.40 -9.88
N THR A 163 2.31 38.16 -9.51
CA THR A 163 1.29 37.92 -8.47
C THR A 163 1.92 38.05 -7.07
N PRO A 164 1.47 38.98 -6.21
CA PRO A 164 2.08 39.15 -4.89
C PRO A 164 1.97 37.87 -4.05
N PRO A 165 3.01 37.51 -3.27
CA PRO A 165 2.93 36.37 -2.36
C PRO A 165 1.81 36.64 -1.34
N ARG A 166 0.98 35.62 -1.05
CA ARG A 166 0.10 35.68 0.11
C ARG A 166 0.99 35.37 1.32
N ASP A 167 1.09 36.32 2.24
CA ASP A 167 1.83 36.17 3.48
C ASP A 167 1.30 35.00 4.31
N THR A 168 1.93 33.82 4.19
CA THR A 168 1.78 32.73 5.15
C THR A 168 2.83 32.91 6.24
N SER A 169 2.43 33.65 7.28
CA SER A 169 3.15 33.71 8.55
C SER A 169 3.01 32.36 9.27
N ALA A 170 3.97 31.46 9.06
CA ALA A 170 4.18 30.28 9.90
C ALA A 170 5.59 30.38 10.51
N PRO A 171 5.72 30.73 11.81
CA PRO A 171 7.01 30.87 12.46
C PRO A 171 7.52 29.50 12.92
N GLY A 172 8.65 29.03 12.37
CA GLY A 172 9.36 27.87 12.93
C GLY A 172 10.34 27.16 12.00
N TRP A 173 10.09 27.11 10.69
CA TRP A 173 10.81 26.17 9.79
C TRP A 173 11.79 26.83 8.80
N ARG A 174 11.78 28.17 8.68
CA ARG A 174 12.71 28.91 7.79
C ARG A 174 14.18 28.71 8.14
N GLY A 175 14.51 28.44 9.41
CA GLY A 175 15.87 28.15 9.86
C GLY A 175 16.38 26.76 9.42
N ALA A 176 15.50 25.75 9.42
CA ALA A 176 15.85 24.40 8.98
C ALA A 176 16.05 24.32 7.46
N LEU A 177 15.25 25.10 6.71
CA LEU A 177 15.42 25.26 5.27
C LEU A 177 16.80 25.86 4.95
N GLN A 178 17.22 26.91 5.66
CA GLN A 178 18.48 27.59 5.42
C GLN A 178 19.70 26.68 5.65
N HIS A 179 19.64 25.76 6.61
CA HIS A 179 20.68 24.76 6.86
C HIS A 179 20.72 23.65 5.80
N ALA A 180 19.57 23.21 5.28
CA ALA A 180 19.52 22.25 4.18
C ALA A 180 20.05 22.85 2.85
N TRP A 181 19.80 24.15 2.63
CA TRP A 181 20.31 24.89 1.47
C TRP A 181 21.83 25.14 1.52
N GLN A 182 22.43 25.29 2.71
CA GLN A 182 23.88 25.52 2.85
C GLN A 182 24.73 24.25 2.70
N GLN A 183 24.14 23.05 2.80
CA GLN A 183 24.90 21.80 2.72
C GLN A 183 25.01 21.21 1.30
N LEU A 184 24.32 21.77 0.29
CA LEU A 184 24.26 21.18 -1.06
C LEU A 184 24.71 22.07 -2.23
N GLY A 185 25.28 23.25 -1.99
CA GLY A 185 25.84 24.02 -3.10
C GLY A 185 26.47 25.35 -2.70
N ASP A 186 27.80 25.34 -2.60
CA ASP A 186 28.60 26.53 -2.92
C ASP A 186 28.36 26.86 -4.39
N VAL A 187 27.44 27.80 -4.64
CA VAL A 187 27.40 28.81 -5.71
C VAL A 187 25.97 29.34 -5.69
N ILE A 188 25.72 30.44 -4.97
CA ILE A 188 24.79 31.51 -5.33
C ILE A 188 25.16 32.72 -4.45
N VAL A 189 25.62 33.78 -5.10
CA VAL A 189 25.89 35.08 -4.48
C VAL A 189 24.55 35.69 -4.08
N LEU A 190 24.28 35.82 -2.77
CA LEU A 190 23.19 36.67 -2.28
C LEU A 190 23.57 38.14 -2.54
N GLN A 191 23.09 38.70 -3.65
CA GLN A 191 23.09 40.15 -3.82
C GLN A 191 21.78 40.71 -3.23
N ARG A 192 21.92 41.27 -2.03
CA ARG A 192 20.87 42.06 -1.36
C ARG A 192 20.82 43.43 -2.03
N VAL A 193 19.86 43.66 -2.93
CA VAL A 193 19.48 45.01 -3.42
C VAL A 193 17.97 45.04 -3.64
N GLY A 194 17.31 46.09 -3.15
CA GLY A 194 15.86 46.28 -3.22
C GLY A 194 15.30 46.13 -4.63
N SER A 195 14.11 45.52 -4.71
CA SER A 195 13.24 45.26 -5.89
C SER A 195 13.82 45.62 -7.26
N PRO A 196 13.98 44.66 -8.20
CA PRO A 196 12.88 44.33 -9.11
C PRO A 196 12.89 42.91 -9.75
N VAL A 197 11.72 42.43 -10.18
CA VAL A 197 11.46 41.26 -11.05
C VAL A 197 12.02 39.92 -10.54
N GLN A 198 11.14 39.08 -9.99
CA GLN A 198 11.44 37.65 -9.79
C GLN A 198 11.97 37.09 -11.12
N PRO A 199 13.19 36.53 -11.17
CA PRO A 199 13.69 35.97 -12.40
C PRO A 199 12.73 34.86 -12.80
N LEU A 200 12.22 34.92 -14.03
CA LEU A 200 11.59 33.77 -14.69
C LEU A 200 12.45 32.56 -14.33
N LEU A 201 11.85 31.55 -13.67
CA LEU A 201 12.51 30.25 -13.51
C LEU A 201 13.04 29.88 -14.89
N ARG A 202 14.36 29.84 -15.04
CA ARG A 202 14.96 29.44 -16.31
C ARG A 202 14.39 28.07 -16.65
N PRO A 203 14.16 27.71 -17.93
CA PRO A 203 13.56 26.43 -18.29
C PRO A 203 14.21 25.20 -17.60
N GLN A 204 15.51 25.31 -17.30
CA GLN A 204 16.28 24.33 -16.53
C GLN A 204 15.89 24.27 -15.03
N GLU A 205 15.62 25.41 -14.39
CA GLU A 205 15.21 25.51 -12.97
C GLU A 205 13.77 24.97 -12.78
N ALA A 206 12.89 25.18 -13.76
CA ALA A 206 11.54 24.60 -13.78
C ALA A 206 11.57 23.06 -13.88
N GLN A 207 12.48 22.51 -14.68
CA GLN A 207 12.69 21.05 -14.77
C GLN A 207 13.23 20.47 -13.46
N TYR A 208 14.16 21.16 -12.81
CA TYR A 208 14.70 20.75 -11.51
C TYR A 208 13.61 20.73 -10.42
N LEU A 209 12.77 21.76 -10.37
CA LEU A 209 11.64 21.79 -9.44
C LEU A 209 10.71 20.58 -9.64
N ARG A 210 10.37 20.25 -10.90
CA ARG A 210 9.54 19.09 -11.22
C ARG A 210 10.16 17.77 -10.77
N GLN A 211 11.48 17.61 -10.92
CA GLN A 211 12.20 16.43 -10.44
C GLN A 211 12.17 16.32 -8.91
N GLN A 212 12.37 17.44 -8.21
CA GLN A 212 12.27 17.47 -6.75
C GLN A 212 10.86 17.08 -6.27
N PHE A 213 9.82 17.61 -6.91
CA PHE A 213 8.43 17.19 -6.63
C PHE A 213 8.21 15.70 -6.83
N ALA A 214 8.74 15.12 -7.92
CA ALA A 214 8.60 13.70 -8.19
C ALA A 214 9.32 12.83 -7.14
N LEU A 215 10.51 13.24 -6.70
CA LEU A 215 11.24 12.56 -5.63
C LEU A 215 10.50 12.62 -4.31
N LYS A 216 9.97 13.79 -3.94
CA LYS A 216 9.18 13.95 -2.72
C LYS A 216 7.88 13.17 -2.74
N LEU A 217 7.21 13.12 -3.90
CA LEU A 217 6.05 12.25 -4.09
C LEU A 217 6.40 10.78 -3.87
N ALA A 218 7.47 10.28 -4.49
CA ALA A 218 7.89 8.90 -4.34
C ALA A 218 8.20 8.54 -2.87
N SER A 219 8.83 9.47 -2.14
CA SER A 219 9.08 9.35 -0.71
C SER A 219 7.78 9.30 0.11
N ALA A 220 6.85 10.22 -0.15
CA ALA A 220 5.55 10.25 0.51
C ALA A 220 4.73 8.97 0.24
N GLU A 221 4.68 8.49 -1.00
CA GLU A 221 4.00 7.23 -1.34
C GLU A 221 4.64 6.02 -0.65
N TYR A 222 5.97 6.00 -0.54
CA TYR A 222 6.68 4.97 0.20
C TYR A 222 6.32 4.99 1.68
N ALA A 223 6.32 6.17 2.31
CA ALA A 223 5.94 6.34 3.71
C ALA A 223 4.48 5.93 3.95
N VAL A 224 3.56 6.29 3.06
CA VAL A 224 2.15 5.86 3.12
C VAL A 224 2.02 4.35 3.07
N ARG A 225 2.67 3.69 2.10
CA ARG A 225 2.67 2.22 1.99
C ARG A 225 3.29 1.52 3.20
N ARG A 226 4.25 2.17 3.86
CA ARG A 226 4.89 1.68 5.09
C ARG A 226 4.12 2.01 6.36
N ARG A 227 3.01 2.75 6.27
CA ARG A 227 2.25 3.28 7.42
C ARG A 227 3.11 4.11 8.36
N ASP A 228 4.11 4.80 7.81
CA ASP A 228 4.94 5.75 8.57
C ASP A 228 4.27 7.11 8.58
N THR A 229 3.40 7.33 9.59
CA THR A 229 2.61 8.56 9.72
C THR A 229 3.52 9.80 9.73
N ALA A 230 4.65 9.78 10.45
CA ALA A 230 5.52 10.94 10.59
C ALA A 230 6.23 11.29 9.27
N ALA A 231 6.81 10.30 8.59
CA ALA A 231 7.46 10.52 7.30
C ALA A 231 6.46 10.97 6.23
N ALA A 232 5.29 10.35 6.16
CA ALA A 232 4.24 10.72 5.21
C ALA A 232 3.77 12.17 5.43
N GLN A 233 3.50 12.55 6.67
CA GLN A 233 3.09 13.92 7.00
C GLN A 233 4.16 14.95 6.67
N SER A 234 5.43 14.65 6.93
CA SER A 234 6.55 15.51 6.57
C SER A 234 6.66 15.72 5.05
N ASP A 235 6.70 14.65 4.27
CA ASP A 235 6.86 14.75 2.81
C ASP A 235 5.63 15.37 2.13
N ILE A 236 4.42 15.08 2.61
CA ILE A 236 3.20 15.73 2.13
C ILE A 236 3.20 17.23 2.46
N GLY A 237 3.70 17.62 3.65
CA GLY A 237 3.87 19.02 4.04
C GLY A 237 4.83 19.77 3.11
N ASP A 238 5.96 19.16 2.75
CA ASP A 238 6.91 19.73 1.79
C ASP A 238 6.27 19.93 0.41
N LEU A 239 5.52 18.92 -0.08
CA LEU A 239 4.78 19.01 -1.35
C LEU A 239 3.76 20.15 -1.35
N GLN A 240 3.04 20.35 -0.24
CA GLN A 240 2.10 21.46 -0.09
C GLN A 240 2.82 22.82 -0.13
N ALA A 241 3.90 22.96 0.66
CA ALA A 241 4.64 24.21 0.74
C ALA A 241 5.24 24.61 -0.62
N TRP A 242 5.77 23.65 -1.37
CA TRP A 242 6.29 23.91 -2.71
C TRP A 242 5.19 24.23 -3.70
N ALA A 243 4.05 23.55 -3.62
CA ALA A 243 2.92 23.82 -4.51
C ALA A 243 2.38 25.24 -4.30
N GLU A 244 2.26 25.68 -3.06
CA GLU A 244 1.83 27.05 -2.72
C GLU A 244 2.86 28.12 -3.14
N ALA A 245 4.15 27.80 -3.08
CA ALA A 245 5.23 28.73 -3.42
C ALA A 245 5.39 28.93 -4.94
N TYR A 246 5.27 27.86 -5.73
CA TYR A 246 5.70 27.86 -7.13
C TYR A 246 4.58 27.64 -8.16
N LEU A 247 3.44 27.07 -7.77
CA LEU A 247 2.32 26.79 -8.69
C LEU A 247 1.25 27.87 -8.62
N ASP A 248 0.46 27.98 -9.68
CA ASP A 248 -0.72 28.85 -9.68
C ASP A 248 -1.87 28.21 -8.88
N THR A 249 -2.00 28.65 -7.62
CA THR A 249 -3.05 28.20 -6.69
C THR A 249 -4.46 28.70 -7.04
N SER A 250 -4.65 29.46 -8.13
CA SER A 250 -5.98 29.84 -8.63
C SER A 250 -6.61 28.76 -9.52
N THR A 251 -5.81 27.80 -10.01
CA THR A 251 -6.30 26.70 -10.85
C THR A 251 -7.11 25.70 -10.00
N PRO A 252 -8.34 25.31 -10.40
CA PRO A 252 -9.17 24.37 -9.65
C PRO A 252 -8.45 23.06 -9.31
N ALA A 253 -7.70 22.49 -10.27
CA ALA A 253 -6.92 21.27 -10.06
C ALA A 253 -5.86 21.39 -8.95
N VAL A 254 -5.22 22.55 -8.79
CA VAL A 254 -4.22 22.79 -7.74
C VAL A 254 -4.91 22.95 -6.38
N VAL A 255 -6.06 23.61 -6.35
CA VAL A 255 -6.88 23.76 -5.13
C VAL A 255 -7.34 22.40 -4.62
N ASP A 256 -7.89 21.56 -5.50
CA ASP A 256 -8.38 20.21 -5.16
C ASP A 256 -7.25 19.27 -4.74
N ALA A 257 -6.10 19.35 -5.42
CA ALA A 257 -4.91 18.59 -5.05
C ALA A 257 -4.38 19.00 -3.68
N LEU A 258 -4.27 20.30 -3.40
CA LEU A 258 -3.85 20.79 -2.08
C LEU A 258 -4.84 20.40 -0.98
N ALA A 259 -6.15 20.43 -1.25
CA ALA A 259 -7.16 19.96 -0.30
C ALA A 259 -7.01 18.46 -0.01
N THR A 260 -6.75 17.66 -1.04
CA THR A 260 -6.47 16.21 -0.91
C THR A 260 -5.21 15.98 -0.07
N LEU A 261 -4.11 16.66 -0.38
CA LEU A 261 -2.88 16.56 0.41
C LEU A 261 -3.10 16.96 1.87
N ARG A 262 -3.89 18.00 2.16
CA ARG A 262 -4.19 18.41 3.55
C ARG A 262 -5.00 17.36 4.30
N ARG A 263 -5.98 16.74 3.63
CA ARG A 263 -6.71 15.59 4.20
C ARG A 263 -5.75 14.45 4.51
N LEU A 264 -4.92 14.05 3.54
CA LEU A 264 -3.97 12.93 3.70
C LEU A 264 -2.96 13.18 4.83
N ALA A 265 -2.44 14.41 4.96
CA ALA A 265 -1.54 14.80 6.04
C ALA A 265 -2.20 14.78 7.44
N SER A 266 -3.53 14.84 7.52
CA SER A 266 -4.24 14.77 8.81
C SER A 266 -4.52 13.34 9.28
N LEU A 267 -4.30 12.33 8.43
CA LEU A 267 -4.60 10.95 8.75
C LEU A 267 -3.50 10.35 9.63
N ASP A 268 -3.91 9.57 10.63
CA ASP A 268 -3.02 8.62 11.28
C ASP A 268 -3.06 7.29 10.51
N LEU A 269 -1.93 6.92 9.91
CA LEU A 269 -1.80 5.70 9.11
C LEU A 269 -1.66 4.43 9.94
N ARG A 270 -1.40 4.58 11.25
CA ARG A 270 -1.14 3.47 12.17
C ARG A 270 -1.77 3.72 13.56
N PRO A 271 -3.11 3.79 13.67
CA PRO A 271 -3.80 3.88 14.96
C PRO A 271 -3.42 2.76 15.95
N ALA A 272 -3.60 2.98 17.25
CA ALA A 272 -3.31 1.93 18.22
C ALA A 272 -4.26 0.73 18.03
N LEU A 273 -3.74 -0.49 17.91
CA LEU A 273 -4.55 -1.72 17.93
C LEU A 273 -4.62 -2.28 19.35
N PRO A 274 -5.70 -2.99 19.73
CA PRO A 274 -5.78 -3.68 21.02
C PRO A 274 -4.65 -4.71 21.18
N ASP A 275 -4.18 -4.91 22.42
CA ASP A 275 -3.15 -5.92 22.69
C ASP A 275 -3.76 -7.33 22.70
N LEU A 276 -3.08 -8.25 22.00
CA LEU A 276 -3.52 -9.62 21.78
C LEU A 276 -2.69 -10.65 22.57
N SER A 277 -1.93 -10.21 23.60
CA SER A 277 -1.06 -11.08 24.39
C SER A 277 -1.81 -11.88 25.47
N GLY A 278 -2.90 -11.33 26.01
CA GLY A 278 -3.66 -11.94 27.13
C GLY A 278 -4.21 -13.36 26.89
N PRO A 279 -4.75 -13.69 25.69
CA PRO A 279 -5.31 -15.01 25.42
C PRO A 279 -4.32 -16.19 25.52
N GLU A 280 -3.01 -15.96 25.39
CA GLU A 280 -2.01 -17.04 25.49
C GLU A 280 -1.94 -17.63 26.90
N GLU A 281 -1.99 -16.77 27.93
CA GLU A 281 -1.97 -17.19 29.33
C GLU A 281 -3.27 -17.92 29.70
N GLN A 282 -4.40 -17.42 29.19
CA GLN A 282 -5.71 -18.07 29.36
C GLN A 282 -5.71 -19.46 28.71
N LEU A 283 -5.16 -19.60 27.50
CA LEU A 283 -5.03 -20.90 26.82
C LEU A 283 -4.08 -21.84 27.58
N ALA A 284 -2.96 -21.36 28.08
CA ALA A 284 -2.03 -22.15 28.89
C ALA A 284 -2.66 -22.62 30.21
N THR A 285 -3.53 -21.80 30.80
CA THR A 285 -4.30 -22.17 32.02
C THR A 285 -5.35 -23.22 31.71
N LEU A 286 -6.09 -23.06 30.61
CA LEU A 286 -7.06 -24.04 30.15
C LEU A 286 -6.40 -25.40 29.88
N ARG A 287 -5.25 -25.41 29.20
CA ARG A 287 -4.46 -26.64 28.95
C ARG A 287 -4.04 -27.35 30.23
N ARG A 288 -3.60 -26.60 31.25
CA ARG A 288 -3.21 -27.17 32.55
C ARG A 288 -4.41 -27.78 33.28
N ALA A 289 -5.54 -27.08 33.30
CA ALA A 289 -6.77 -27.57 33.92
C ALA A 289 -7.23 -28.90 33.30
N MET A 290 -7.14 -29.02 31.97
CA MET A 290 -7.48 -30.27 31.27
C MET A 290 -6.50 -31.42 31.54
N ALA A 291 -5.22 -31.12 31.84
CA ALA A 291 -4.24 -32.14 32.19
C ALA A 291 -4.44 -32.68 33.62
N THR A 292 -4.92 -31.85 34.56
CA THR A 292 -5.10 -32.23 35.97
C THR A 292 -6.37 -33.05 36.23
N ASP A 293 -7.42 -32.84 35.44
CA ASP A 293 -8.71 -33.55 35.55
C ASP A 293 -8.61 -35.04 35.15
N HIS A 294 -7.43 -35.49 34.68
CA HIS A 294 -7.19 -36.84 34.16
C HIS A 294 -6.15 -37.62 35.00
N THR A 295 -5.83 -37.13 36.20
CA THR A 295 -4.97 -37.85 37.16
C THR A 295 -5.85 -38.75 38.05
N PRO A 296 -5.70 -40.09 38.01
CA PRO A 296 -6.55 -41.03 38.75
C PRO A 296 -6.34 -40.99 40.27
#